data_AF-X1ELD8-F1
#
_entry.id   AF-X1ELD8-F1
#
_cell.length_a   1.000
_cell.length_b   1.000
_cell.length_c   1.000
_cell.angle_alpha   90.00
_cell.angle_beta   90.00
_cell.angle_gamma   90.00
#
_symmetry.space_group_name_H-M   'P 1'
#
loop_
_entity.id
_entity.type
_entity.pdbx_description
1 polymer ?
#
loop_
_entity_poly.entity_id
_entity_poly.type
_entity_poly.pdbx_seq_one_letter_code
_entity_poly.pdbx_strand_id
1 'polypeptide(L)'
;GGFIATRAIDAGIQNVLFTDCRSAEEVRECIRFVRSETPEAGGIHGSSMRRNVGYGLEGGSEAWVKAMNDVVIAIMIEKKGAIENLEEMLSVKGVDMVQFGPSDYSISIGKPGQGRSPEVQKAHQDMIEMALKKGVAPRAEIGSFEQAKP
;
A
#
# COMPACT_ATOMS: atom_id res chain seq x y z
N GLY A 1 12.83 2.49 -1.25
CA GLY A 1 11.91 1.36 -1.03
C GLY A 1 12.15 0.18 -1.96
N GLY A 2 12.32 0.42 -3.27
CA GLY A 2 12.29 -0.62 -4.31
C GLY A 2 13.12 -1.87 -4.05
N PHE A 3 14.40 -1.74 -3.67
CA PHE A 3 15.27 -2.90 -3.44
C PHE A 3 14.70 -3.91 -2.44
N ILE A 4 14.13 -3.44 -1.32
CA ILE A 4 13.58 -4.31 -0.26
C ILE A 4 12.27 -4.95 -0.74
N ALA A 5 11.38 -4.17 -1.37
CA ALA A 5 10.11 -4.66 -1.89
C ALA A 5 10.34 -5.77 -2.94
N THR A 6 11.22 -5.53 -3.91
CA THR A 6 11.60 -6.52 -4.92
C THR A 6 12.15 -7.80 -4.28
N ARG A 7 13.03 -7.69 -3.28
CA ARG A 7 13.59 -8.85 -2.57
C ARG A 7 12.55 -9.63 -1.77
N ALA A 8 11.61 -8.96 -1.12
CA ALA A 8 10.50 -9.59 -0.41
C ALA A 8 9.60 -10.39 -1.36
N ILE A 9 9.24 -9.79 -2.50
CA ILE A 9 8.41 -10.46 -3.51
C ILE A 9 9.16 -11.61 -4.17
N ASP A 10 10.45 -11.41 -4.51
CA ASP A 10 11.31 -12.46 -5.06
C ASP A 10 11.48 -13.66 -4.10
N ALA A 11 11.36 -13.43 -2.80
CA ALA A 11 11.34 -14.46 -1.76
C ALA A 11 9.97 -15.17 -1.64
N GLY A 12 8.98 -14.82 -2.48
CA GLY A 12 7.68 -15.47 -2.58
C GLY A 12 6.55 -14.80 -1.80
N ILE A 13 6.74 -13.58 -1.29
CA ILE A 13 5.67 -12.82 -0.64
C ILE A 13 4.80 -12.15 -1.72
N GLN A 14 3.48 -12.33 -1.64
CA GLN A 14 2.53 -11.87 -2.67
C GLN A 14 1.71 -10.63 -2.26
N ASN A 15 2.15 -9.93 -1.22
CA ASN A 15 1.57 -8.67 -0.78
C ASN A 15 2.63 -7.77 -0.15
N VAL A 16 2.47 -6.46 -0.30
CA VAL A 16 3.39 -5.47 0.28
C VAL A 16 2.59 -4.32 0.85
N LEU A 17 2.91 -3.93 2.08
CA LEU A 17 2.46 -2.68 2.69
C LEU A 17 3.61 -1.67 2.63
N PHE A 18 3.46 -0.62 1.84
CA PHE A 18 4.40 0.49 1.82
C PHE A 18 4.01 1.51 2.90
N THR A 19 4.99 1.90 3.70
CA THR A 19 4.87 2.91 4.75
C THR A 19 5.50 4.22 4.30
N ASP A 20 5.25 5.29 5.06
CA ASP A 20 5.86 6.60 4.86
C ASP A 20 5.56 7.32 3.53
N CYS A 21 4.58 6.89 2.74
CA CYS A 21 4.17 7.62 1.54
C CYS A 21 3.55 8.99 1.90
N ARG A 22 3.93 10.05 1.18
CA ARG A 22 3.50 11.45 1.39
C ARG A 22 2.82 12.08 0.18
N SER A 23 2.94 11.47 -0.99
CA SER A 23 2.38 11.99 -2.24
C SER A 23 1.90 10.87 -3.16
N ALA A 24 1.07 11.22 -4.14
CA ALA A 24 0.63 10.29 -5.17
C ALA A 24 1.80 9.83 -6.07
N GLU A 25 2.84 10.66 -6.24
CA GLU A 25 4.05 10.29 -6.97
C GLU A 25 4.80 9.15 -6.28
N GLU A 26 5.00 9.24 -4.96
CA GLU A 26 5.62 8.17 -4.19
C GLU A 26 4.80 6.87 -4.25
N VAL A 27 3.46 6.97 -4.25
CA VAL A 27 2.57 5.80 -4.43
C VAL A 27 2.76 5.17 -5.82
N ARG A 28 2.82 5.99 -6.88
CA ARG A 28 3.10 5.50 -8.25
C ARG A 28 4.46 4.80 -8.31
N GLU A 29 5.48 5.35 -7.64
CA GLU A 29 6.80 4.72 -7.56
C GLU A 29 6.75 3.36 -6.84
N CYS A 30 6.03 3.26 -5.72
CA CYS A 30 5.81 2.00 -5.02
C CYS A 30 5.19 0.94 -5.93
N ILE A 31 4.15 1.30 -6.69
CA ILE A 31 3.51 0.40 -7.65
C ILE A 31 4.48 -0.07 -8.72
N ARG A 32 5.31 0.84 -9.25
CA ARG A 32 6.31 0.50 -10.26
C ARG A 32 7.32 -0.53 -9.76
N PHE A 33 7.72 -0.48 -8.49
CA PHE A 33 8.63 -1.47 -7.91
C PHE A 33 8.04 -2.88 -7.79
N VAL A 34 6.72 -3.01 -7.82
CA VAL A 34 6.00 -4.28 -7.68
C VAL A 34 5.57 -4.85 -9.02
N ARG A 35 5.03 -4.01 -9.90
CA ARG A 35 4.48 -4.46 -11.18
C ARG A 35 5.59 -4.93 -12.12
N SER A 36 5.23 -5.89 -12.98
CA SER A 36 6.14 -6.42 -14.00
C SER A 36 6.62 -5.32 -14.96
N GLU A 37 7.81 -5.48 -15.53
CA GLU A 37 8.37 -4.59 -16.56
C GLU A 37 7.78 -4.85 -17.95
N THR A 38 6.45 -5.02 -18.03
CA THR A 38 5.71 -5.06 -19.30
C THR A 38 5.21 -3.66 -19.68
N PRO A 39 5.09 -3.32 -20.97
CA PRO A 39 4.55 -2.04 -21.41
C PRO A 39 3.17 -1.72 -20.82
N GLU A 40 2.33 -2.75 -20.63
CA GLU A 40 0.98 -2.63 -20.12
C GLU A 40 0.94 -2.42 -18.60
N ALA A 41 1.83 -3.08 -17.85
CA ALA A 41 1.85 -2.97 -16.39
C ALA A 41 2.61 -1.73 -15.89
N GLY A 42 3.52 -1.17 -16.71
CA GLY A 42 4.26 0.06 -16.41
C GLY A 42 5.20 -0.04 -15.21
N GLY A 43 5.50 -1.26 -14.76
CA GLY A 43 6.42 -1.54 -13.66
C GLY A 43 7.88 -1.61 -14.09
N ILE A 44 8.74 -1.90 -13.13
CA ILE A 44 10.19 -2.09 -13.31
C ILE A 44 10.69 -3.34 -12.57
N HIS A 45 9.78 -4.22 -12.14
CA HIS A 45 10.17 -5.50 -11.54
C HIS A 45 10.49 -6.50 -12.66
N GLY A 46 11.76 -6.91 -12.72
CA GLY A 46 12.25 -7.91 -13.67
C GLY A 46 12.31 -9.32 -13.11
N SER A 47 12.24 -10.32 -14.01
CA SER A 47 12.29 -11.74 -13.65
C SER A 47 13.70 -12.15 -13.20
N SER A 48 13.92 -12.21 -11.89
CA SER A 48 15.16 -12.68 -11.26
C SER A 48 15.08 -14.17 -10.93
N MET A 49 16.19 -14.92 -11.04
CA MET A 49 16.24 -16.36 -10.67
C MET A 49 16.15 -16.57 -9.15
N ARG A 50 14.93 -16.42 -8.61
CA ARG A 50 14.57 -16.46 -7.18
C ARG A 50 13.37 -17.38 -6.95
N ARG A 51 12.74 -17.34 -5.77
CA ARG A 51 11.64 -18.27 -5.43
C ARG A 51 10.39 -17.99 -6.27
N ASN A 52 10.12 -16.74 -6.59
CA ASN A 52 8.96 -16.32 -7.38
C ASN A 52 8.96 -16.83 -8.85
N VAL A 53 10.06 -17.39 -9.37
CA VAL A 53 10.10 -18.01 -10.72
C VAL A 53 9.86 -19.52 -10.71
N GLY A 54 9.33 -20.08 -9.61
CA GLY A 54 8.94 -21.49 -9.55
C GLY A 54 10.09 -22.47 -9.81
N TYR A 55 11.24 -22.27 -9.15
CA TYR A 55 12.47 -23.04 -9.38
C TYR A 55 13.02 -22.95 -10.82
N GLY A 56 12.74 -21.82 -11.49
CA GLY A 56 13.20 -21.55 -12.85
C GLY A 56 12.21 -21.97 -13.94
N LEU A 57 11.11 -22.65 -13.59
CA LEU A 57 10.09 -23.09 -14.54
C LEU A 57 9.32 -21.91 -15.15
N GLU A 58 9.14 -20.85 -14.38
CA GLU A 58 8.30 -19.69 -14.76
C GLU A 58 9.13 -18.43 -15.04
N GLY A 59 10.45 -18.55 -15.17
CA GLY A 59 11.31 -17.40 -15.44
C GLY A 59 10.92 -16.67 -16.73
N GLY A 60 10.43 -15.44 -16.62
CA GLY A 60 9.97 -14.64 -17.76
C GLY A 60 8.71 -15.15 -18.46
N SER A 61 7.95 -16.06 -17.83
CA SER A 61 6.70 -16.58 -18.40
C SER A 61 5.52 -15.61 -18.22
N GLU A 62 4.45 -15.81 -18.98
CA GLU A 62 3.18 -15.10 -18.77
C GLU A 62 2.60 -15.36 -17.37
N ALA A 63 2.79 -16.56 -16.81
CA ALA A 63 2.34 -16.89 -15.47
C ALA A 63 3.10 -16.08 -14.41
N TRP A 64 4.40 -15.86 -14.60
CA TRP A 64 5.17 -14.96 -13.74
C TRP A 64 4.71 -13.51 -13.84
N VAL A 65 4.49 -13.01 -15.06
CA VAL A 65 3.95 -11.65 -15.29
C VAL A 65 2.61 -11.49 -14.58
N LYS A 66 1.71 -12.46 -14.73
CA LYS A 66 0.42 -12.48 -14.03
C LYS A 66 0.62 -12.46 -12.51
N ALA A 67 1.50 -13.29 -11.96
CA ALA A 67 1.76 -13.35 -10.53
C ALA A 67 2.25 -12.00 -9.96
N MET A 68 3.11 -11.28 -10.70
CA MET A 68 3.58 -9.94 -10.31
C MET A 68 2.45 -8.90 -10.38
N ASN A 69 1.61 -8.99 -11.40
CA ASN A 69 0.47 -8.09 -11.58
C ASN A 69 -0.69 -8.37 -10.60
N ASP A 70 -0.71 -9.56 -9.99
CA ASP A 70 -1.67 -9.96 -8.95
C ASP A 70 -1.17 -9.65 -7.52
N VAL A 71 0.08 -9.19 -7.33
CA VAL A 71 0.58 -8.81 -6.00
C VAL A 71 -0.32 -7.72 -5.40
N VAL A 72 -0.75 -7.93 -4.15
CA VAL A 72 -1.57 -6.96 -3.43
C VAL A 72 -0.71 -5.83 -2.89
N ILE A 73 -1.03 -4.59 -3.26
CA ILE A 73 -0.31 -3.38 -2.85
C ILE A 73 -1.17 -2.59 -1.87
N ALA A 74 -0.70 -2.50 -0.63
CA ALA A 74 -1.28 -1.67 0.40
C ALA A 74 -0.42 -0.44 0.68
N ILE A 75 -1.06 0.71 0.94
CA ILE A 75 -0.37 1.95 1.35
C ILE A 75 -0.80 2.33 2.77
N MET A 76 0.18 2.61 3.62
CA MET A 76 -0.08 3.15 4.95
C MET A 76 -0.25 4.67 4.88
N ILE A 77 -1.41 5.16 5.30
CA ILE A 77 -1.74 6.57 5.46
C ILE A 77 -1.44 6.97 6.90
N GLU A 78 -0.30 7.62 7.11
CA GLU A 78 0.23 7.88 8.46
C GLU A 78 1.00 9.20 8.60
N LYS A 79 1.02 10.05 7.58
CA LYS A 79 1.64 11.37 7.63
C LYS A 79 0.60 12.45 7.38
N LYS A 80 0.78 13.62 7.97
CA LYS A 80 -0.05 14.80 7.72
C LYS A 80 -0.26 15.07 6.22
N GLY A 81 0.83 15.09 5.44
CA GLY A 81 0.76 15.28 3.99
C GLY A 81 0.02 14.17 3.25
N ALA A 82 0.01 12.93 3.77
CA ALA A 82 -0.75 11.83 3.17
C ALA A 82 -2.26 12.02 3.34
N ILE A 83 -2.71 12.58 4.46
CA ILE A 83 -4.11 12.96 4.67
C ILE A 83 -4.49 14.18 3.83
N GLU A 84 -3.61 15.17 3.73
CA GLU A 84 -3.85 16.36 2.89
C GLU A 84 -3.97 16.01 1.39
N ASN A 85 -3.20 15.03 0.92
CA ASN A 85 -3.19 14.57 -0.48
C ASN A 85 -3.99 13.27 -0.71
N LEU A 86 -4.81 12.87 0.26
CA LEU A 86 -5.43 11.55 0.32
C LEU A 86 -6.23 11.21 -0.94
N GLU A 87 -7.01 12.17 -1.45
CA GLU A 87 -7.82 11.96 -2.64
C GLU A 87 -6.95 11.64 -3.87
N GLU A 88 -5.84 12.35 -4.05
CA GLU A 88 -4.93 12.14 -5.17
C GLU A 88 -4.23 10.78 -5.05
N MET A 89 -3.73 10.45 -3.84
CA MET A 89 -3.07 9.18 -3.56
C MET A 89 -3.99 7.99 -3.84
N LEU A 90 -5.25 8.06 -3.40
CA LEU A 90 -6.24 7.00 -3.62
C LEU A 90 -6.78 6.96 -5.05
N SER A 91 -6.54 8.01 -5.85
CA SER A 91 -6.87 8.01 -7.28
C SER A 91 -5.78 7.34 -8.14
N VAL A 92 -4.65 6.95 -7.54
CA VAL A 92 -3.60 6.20 -8.23
C VAL A 92 -4.09 4.77 -8.48
N LYS A 93 -4.18 4.39 -9.75
CA LYS A 93 -4.52 3.02 -10.15
C LYS A 93 -3.44 2.04 -9.68
N GLY A 94 -3.87 0.92 -9.11
CA GLY A 94 -2.98 -0.15 -8.65
C GLY A 94 -2.72 -0.16 -7.14
N VAL A 95 -3.33 0.75 -6.38
CA VAL A 95 -3.48 0.61 -4.92
C VAL A 95 -4.67 -0.29 -4.63
N ASP A 96 -4.42 -1.43 -3.99
CA ASP A 96 -5.47 -2.40 -3.68
C ASP A 96 -6.09 -2.11 -2.31
N MET A 97 -5.27 -1.67 -1.35
CA MET A 97 -5.69 -1.44 0.03
C MET A 97 -5.04 -0.21 0.66
N VAL A 98 -5.66 0.34 1.69
CA VAL A 98 -5.04 1.32 2.59
C VAL A 98 -5.18 0.98 4.05
N GLN A 99 -4.20 1.42 4.83
CA GLN A 99 -4.09 1.18 6.26
C GLN A 99 -3.79 2.50 6.98
N PHE A 100 -4.43 2.77 8.12
CA PHE A 100 -4.09 3.94 8.92
C PHE A 100 -2.94 3.65 9.89
N GLY A 101 -1.97 4.56 10.01
CA GLY A 101 -0.91 4.51 11.02
C GLY A 101 -1.12 5.56 12.11
N PRO A 102 -1.90 5.30 13.18
CA PRO A 102 -2.31 6.33 14.14
C PRO A 102 -1.15 6.89 14.97
N SER A 103 -0.18 6.05 15.33
CA SER A 103 1.01 6.47 16.09
C SER A 103 1.84 7.47 15.29
N ASP A 104 2.18 7.12 14.05
CA ASP A 104 2.98 7.95 13.16
C ASP A 104 2.24 9.22 12.73
N TYR A 105 0.93 9.12 12.48
CA TYR A 105 0.12 10.28 12.17
C TYR A 105 0.13 11.28 13.33
N SER A 106 -0.04 10.80 14.56
CA SER A 106 0.01 11.64 15.77
C SER A 106 1.34 12.37 15.91
N ILE A 107 2.46 11.71 15.60
CA ILE A 107 3.79 12.34 15.58
C ILE A 107 3.84 13.41 14.48
N SER A 108 3.33 13.11 13.28
CA SER A 108 3.38 14.01 12.13
C SER A 108 2.58 15.30 12.29
N ILE A 109 1.56 15.30 13.15
CA ILE A 109 0.75 16.49 13.49
C ILE A 109 1.23 17.18 14.78
N GLY A 110 2.38 16.77 15.33
CA GLY A 110 2.96 17.38 16.53
C GLY A 110 2.32 16.94 17.85
N LYS A 111 1.68 15.76 17.88
CA LYS A 111 0.98 15.19 19.04
C LYS A 111 1.49 13.78 19.39
N PRO A 112 2.79 13.62 19.68
CA PRO A 112 3.36 12.31 19.99
C PRO A 112 2.65 11.64 21.17
N GLY A 113 2.38 10.34 21.06
CA GLY A 113 1.67 9.55 22.07
C GLY A 113 0.13 9.74 22.07
N GLN A 114 -0.41 10.60 21.20
CA GLN A 114 -1.85 10.89 21.13
C GLN A 114 -2.56 10.18 19.97
N GLY A 115 -2.10 8.99 19.58
CA GLY A 115 -2.68 8.20 18.49
C GLY A 115 -4.15 7.78 18.68
N ARG A 116 -4.71 7.94 19.89
CA ARG A 116 -6.12 7.69 20.21
C ARG A 116 -6.93 8.97 20.42
N SER A 117 -6.36 10.14 20.15
CA SER A 117 -7.09 11.41 20.30
C SER A 117 -8.24 11.53 19.30
N PRO A 118 -9.29 12.31 19.60
CA PRO A 118 -10.41 12.52 18.68
C PRO A 118 -10.00 13.01 17.29
N GLU A 119 -8.96 13.84 17.20
CA GLU A 119 -8.44 14.32 15.91
C GLU A 119 -7.82 13.20 15.06
N VAL A 120 -7.06 12.30 15.69
CA VAL A 120 -6.45 11.16 14.99
C VAL A 120 -7.52 10.14 14.57
N GLN A 121 -8.53 9.92 15.41
CA GLN A 121 -9.67 9.06 15.05
C GLN A 121 -10.49 9.65 13.91
N LYS A 122 -10.67 10.97 13.88
CA LYS A 122 -11.32 11.65 12.77
C LYS A 122 -10.53 11.45 11.47
N ALA A 123 -9.21 11.64 11.48
CA ALA A 123 -8.38 11.41 10.30
C ALA A 123 -8.45 9.95 9.80
N HIS A 124 -8.57 8.98 10.71
CA HIS A 124 -8.81 7.57 10.35
C HIS A 124 -10.17 7.39 9.64
N GLN A 125 -11.24 8.01 10.16
CA GLN A 125 -12.57 7.97 9.55
C GLN A 125 -12.57 8.63 8.17
N ASP A 126 -12.00 9.84 8.06
CA ASP A 126 -11.86 10.56 6.79
C ASP A 126 -11.12 9.70 5.74
N MET A 127 -10.10 8.95 6.17
CA MET A 127 -9.38 8.00 5.32
C MET A 127 -10.25 6.84 4.84
N ILE A 128 -11.00 6.20 5.74
CA ILE A 128 -11.92 5.10 5.40
C ILE A 128 -12.98 5.58 4.40
N GLU A 129 -13.61 6.72 4.66
CA GLU A 129 -14.66 7.28 3.79
C GLU A 129 -14.14 7.56 2.38
N MET A 130 -12.96 8.19 2.27
CA MET A 130 -12.37 8.47 0.96
C MET A 130 -11.94 7.19 0.23
N ALA A 131 -11.36 6.21 0.95
CA ALA A 131 -10.98 4.92 0.38
C ALA A 131 -12.19 4.21 -0.25
N LEU A 132 -13.29 4.11 0.50
CA LEU A 132 -14.55 3.54 0.01
C LEU A 132 -15.08 4.31 -1.21
N LYS A 133 -15.06 5.65 -1.17
CA LYS A 133 -15.47 6.50 -2.31
C LYS A 133 -14.65 6.25 -3.57
N LYS A 134 -13.35 5.96 -3.42
CA LYS A 134 -12.43 5.66 -4.54
C LYS A 134 -12.40 4.19 -4.94
N GLY A 135 -13.12 3.31 -4.23
CA GLY A 135 -13.11 1.88 -4.47
C GLY A 135 -11.83 1.18 -4.03
N VAL A 136 -11.08 1.78 -3.11
CA VAL A 136 -9.88 1.19 -2.49
C VAL A 136 -10.27 0.60 -1.14
N ALA A 137 -9.83 -0.62 -0.81
CA ALA A 137 -10.26 -1.28 0.42
C ALA A 137 -9.53 -0.73 1.66
N PRO A 138 -10.21 -0.09 2.62
CA PRO A 138 -9.58 0.29 3.87
C PRO A 138 -9.52 -0.90 4.83
N ARG A 139 -8.41 -1.05 5.56
CA ARG A 139 -8.38 -1.91 6.75
C ARG A 139 -8.97 -1.15 7.93
N ALA A 140 -10.08 -1.68 8.46
CA ALA A 140 -10.66 -1.21 9.71
C ALA A 140 -9.88 -1.81 10.90
N GLU A 141 -9.27 -0.94 11.72
CA GLU A 141 -8.74 -1.34 13.03
C GLU A 141 -9.76 -1.04 14.13
N ILE A 142 -10.34 -2.11 14.66
CA ILE A 142 -11.25 -2.06 15.80
C ILE A 142 -10.55 -2.66 17.03
N GLY A 143 -10.64 -1.97 18.15
CA GLY A 143 -10.14 -2.41 19.45
C GLY A 143 -11.19 -3.10 20.31
N SER A 144 -12.46 -3.03 19.90
CA SER A 144 -13.56 -3.75 20.55
C SER A 144 -14.64 -4.13 19.54
N PHE A 145 -15.51 -5.08 19.91
CA PHE A 145 -16.61 -5.53 19.06
C PHE A 145 -17.62 -4.41 18.76
N GLU A 146 -17.83 -3.51 19.72
CA GLU A 146 -18.78 -2.41 19.63
C GLU A 146 -18.42 -1.41 18.51
N GLN A 147 -17.14 -1.33 18.16
CA GLN A 147 -16.64 -0.48 17.07
C GLN A 147 -16.88 -1.08 15.68
N ALA A 148 -17.29 -2.35 15.58
CA ALA A 148 -17.66 -3.01 14.32
C ALA A 148 -19.11 -2.76 13.91
N LYS A 149 -19.88 -2.03 14.72
CA LYS A 149 -21.27 -1.72 14.41
C LYS A 149 -21.33 -0.80 13.18
N PRO A 150 -22.26 -1.06 12.23
CA PRO A 150 -22.39 -0.27 11.01
C PRO A 150 -22.83 1.17 11.27
#